data_AF-A0A7S4HZZ7-F1
#
_entry.id   AF-A0A7S4HZZ7-F1
#
_cell.length_a   1.000
_cell.length_b   1.000
_cell.length_c   1.000
_cell.angle_alpha   90.00
_cell.angle_beta   90.00
_cell.angle_gamma   90.00
#
_symmetry.space_group_name_H-M   'P 1'
#
loop_
_entity.id
_entity.type
_entity.pdbx_description
1 polymer ?
#
loop_
_entity_poly.entity_id
_entity_poly.type
_entity_poly.pdbx_seq_one_letter_code
_entity_poly.pdbx_strand_id
1 'polypeptide(L)'
;RAVRGQGRLGDAEPLVREELVASRALKGDGHPDVLISLSTLIDCYVGQRKWVESEPLAREEVSIVRRHYGHAHPRALVAGHRLAHVLHAQGKEDKARTVQAEVLDGLMA
;
A
#
# COMPACT_ATOMS: atom_id res chain seq x y z
N ARG A 1 15.30 -22.91 -14.65
CA ARG A 1 14.37 -21.92 -15.24
C ARG A 1 13.52 -21.33 -14.10
N ALA A 2 14.02 -20.29 -13.42
CA ALA A 2 13.32 -19.61 -12.32
C ALA A 2 12.87 -18.23 -12.82
N VAL A 3 11.76 -18.22 -13.57
CA VAL A 3 11.07 -16.99 -13.95
C VAL A 3 9.66 -17.12 -13.37
N ARG A 4 9.50 -16.82 -12.08
CA ARG A 4 8.17 -16.69 -11.46
C ARG A 4 8.19 -15.40 -10.65
N GLY A 5 7.38 -14.44 -11.05
CA GLY A 5 7.06 -13.23 -10.27
C GLY A 5 7.75 -11.95 -10.74
N GLN A 6 9.09 -11.87 -10.70
CA GLN A 6 9.77 -10.57 -10.72
C GLN A 6 9.71 -9.83 -12.07
N GLY A 7 9.71 -10.54 -13.19
CA GLY A 7 9.65 -9.90 -14.52
C GLY A 7 8.28 -9.32 -14.90
N ARG A 8 7.18 -9.82 -14.31
CA ARG A 8 5.81 -9.45 -14.71
C ARG A 8 5.26 -8.22 -13.96
N LEU A 9 5.86 -7.85 -12.84
CA LEU A 9 5.41 -6.71 -12.05
C LEU A 9 5.89 -5.37 -12.64
N GLY A 10 7.05 -5.36 -13.29
CA GLY A 10 7.55 -4.17 -14.02
C GLY A 10 6.66 -3.81 -15.21
N ASP A 11 6.24 -4.82 -15.99
CA ASP A 11 5.35 -4.62 -17.14
C ASP A 11 3.92 -4.20 -16.72
N ALA A 12 3.51 -4.50 -15.48
CA ALA A 12 2.19 -4.19 -14.97
C ALA A 12 2.06 -2.77 -14.41
N GLU A 13 3.17 -2.14 -13.98
CA GLU A 13 3.17 -0.81 -13.36
C GLU A 13 2.38 0.25 -14.16
N PRO A 14 2.63 0.48 -15.47
CA PRO A 14 1.91 1.51 -16.22
C PRO A 14 0.41 1.23 -16.29
N LEU A 15 0.01 -0.02 -16.53
CA LEU A 15 -1.40 -0.43 -16.60
C LEU A 15 -2.12 -0.22 -15.27
N VAL A 16 -1.48 -0.57 -14.15
CA VAL A 16 -2.05 -0.38 -12.81
C VAL A 16 -2.19 1.11 -12.48
N ARG A 17 -1.26 1.97 -12.93
CA ARG A 17 -1.37 3.43 -12.76
C ARG A 17 -2.54 4.01 -13.55
N GLU A 18 -2.73 3.59 -14.80
CA GLU A 18 -3.86 4.02 -15.61
C GLU A 18 -5.19 3.59 -15.00
N GLU A 19 -5.29 2.32 -14.55
CA GLU A 19 -6.48 1.80 -13.87
C GLU A 19 -6.77 2.55 -12.57
N LEU A 20 -5.73 2.88 -11.78
CA LEU A 20 -5.89 3.65 -10.54
C LEU A 20 -6.49 5.03 -10.82
N VAL A 21 -5.99 5.74 -11.84
CA VAL A 21 -6.50 7.06 -12.23
C VAL A 21 -7.94 6.97 -12.72
N ALA A 22 -8.24 6.02 -13.62
CA ALA A 22 -9.58 5.83 -14.16
C ALA A 22 -10.59 5.45 -13.06
N SER A 23 -10.23 4.50 -12.19
CA SER A 23 -11.08 4.06 -11.09
C SER A 23 -11.34 5.17 -10.08
N ARG A 24 -10.33 5.99 -9.76
CA ARG A 24 -10.50 7.16 -8.89
C ARG A 24 -11.48 8.16 -9.48
N ALA A 25 -11.33 8.48 -10.77
CA ALA A 25 -12.22 9.43 -11.45
C ALA A 25 -13.67 8.94 -11.51
N LEU A 26 -13.89 7.65 -11.70
CA LEU A 26 -15.22 7.06 -11.86
C LEU A 26 -15.92 6.72 -10.54
N LYS A 27 -15.16 6.30 -9.52
CA LYS A 27 -15.71 5.64 -8.33
C LYS A 27 -15.37 6.32 -7.00
N GLY A 28 -14.43 7.28 -7.01
CA GLY A 28 -13.93 7.93 -5.79
C GLY A 28 -12.82 7.14 -5.09
N ASP A 29 -12.10 7.83 -4.20
CA ASP A 29 -10.87 7.34 -3.55
C ASP A 29 -11.07 6.12 -2.63
N GLY A 30 -12.20 6.07 -1.92
CA GLY A 30 -12.54 4.99 -0.99
C GLY A 30 -13.04 3.70 -1.65
N HIS A 31 -13.24 3.67 -2.97
CA HIS A 31 -13.79 2.50 -3.64
C HIS A 31 -12.85 1.29 -3.56
N PRO A 32 -13.35 0.06 -3.32
CA PRO A 32 -12.54 -1.16 -3.27
C PRO A 32 -11.54 -1.31 -4.43
N ASP A 33 -11.96 -1.03 -5.66
CA ASP A 33 -11.10 -1.12 -6.84
C ASP A 33 -9.92 -0.14 -6.79
N VAL A 34 -10.14 1.09 -6.30
CA VAL A 34 -9.05 2.07 -6.13
C VAL A 34 -8.04 1.56 -5.10
N LEU A 35 -8.52 0.98 -4.00
CA LEU A 35 -7.65 0.41 -2.98
C LEU A 35 -6.87 -0.81 -3.50
N ILE A 36 -7.50 -1.65 -4.33
CA ILE A 36 -6.84 -2.81 -4.95
C ILE A 36 -5.73 -2.36 -5.91
N SER A 37 -6.01 -1.39 -6.80
CA SER A 37 -5.00 -0.85 -7.71
C SER A 37 -3.87 -0.15 -6.95
N LEU A 38 -4.17 0.57 -5.87
CA LEU A 38 -3.16 1.20 -5.02
C LEU A 38 -2.27 0.18 -4.32
N SER A 39 -2.85 -0.84 -3.66
CA SER A 39 -2.13 -1.99 -3.09
C SER A 39 -1.22 -2.66 -4.13
N THR A 40 -1.75 -2.91 -5.33
CA THR A 40 -1.01 -3.58 -6.41
C THR A 40 0.19 -2.75 -6.87
N LEU A 41 0.03 -1.42 -6.99
CA LEU A 41 1.12 -0.53 -7.38
C LEU A 41 2.22 -0.47 -6.30
N ILE A 42 1.83 -0.45 -5.02
CA ILE A 42 2.78 -0.52 -3.90
C ILE A 42 3.59 -1.82 -3.97
N ASP A 43 2.92 -2.96 -4.17
CA ASP A 43 3.55 -4.28 -4.26
C ASP A 43 4.45 -4.40 -5.50
N CYS A 44 4.10 -3.76 -6.62
CA CYS A 44 4.97 -3.68 -7.81
C CYS A 44 6.28 -2.95 -7.49
N TYR A 45 6.22 -1.82 -6.77
CA TYR A 45 7.43 -1.09 -6.36
C TYR A 45 8.25 -1.85 -5.32
N VAL A 46 7.59 -2.46 -4.33
CA VAL A 46 8.24 -3.34 -3.34
C VAL A 46 8.99 -4.49 -4.03
N GLY A 47 8.35 -5.17 -4.98
CA GLY A 47 8.96 -6.25 -5.75
C GLY A 47 10.19 -5.82 -6.57
N GLN A 48 10.24 -4.54 -6.98
CA GLN A 48 11.37 -3.92 -7.68
C GLN A 48 12.39 -3.25 -6.74
N ARG A 49 12.21 -3.34 -5.41
CA ARG A 49 13.01 -2.63 -4.39
C ARG A 49 12.99 -1.10 -4.52
N LYS A 50 11.94 -0.56 -5.16
CA LYS A 50 11.66 0.87 -5.30
C LYS A 50 10.93 1.41 -4.06
N TRP A 51 11.59 1.31 -2.91
CA TRP A 51 10.95 1.58 -1.62
C TRP A 51 10.57 3.06 -1.43
N VAL A 52 11.35 3.96 -2.02
CA VAL A 52 11.13 5.41 -1.94
C VAL A 52 9.87 5.81 -2.71
N GLU A 53 9.64 5.19 -3.87
CA GLU A 53 8.45 5.38 -4.70
C GLU A 53 7.21 4.71 -4.10
N SER A 54 7.42 3.62 -3.35
CA SER A 54 6.37 2.85 -2.68
C SER A 54 5.79 3.56 -1.44
N GLU A 55 6.62 4.25 -0.65
CA GLU A 55 6.19 4.89 0.59
C GLU A 55 5.02 5.89 0.45
N PRO A 56 5.05 6.88 -0.46
CA PRO A 56 3.96 7.84 -0.57
C PRO A 56 2.62 7.16 -0.90
N LEU A 57 2.64 6.11 -1.71
CA LEU A 57 1.44 5.33 -2.04
C LEU A 57 0.92 4.54 -0.83
N ALA A 58 1.81 3.93 -0.04
CA ALA A 58 1.42 3.23 1.19
C ALA A 58 0.85 4.19 2.24
N ARG A 59 1.39 5.42 2.36
CA ARG A 59 0.83 6.46 3.23
C ARG A 59 -0.56 6.90 2.76
N GLU A 60 -0.72 7.07 1.45
CA GLU A 60 -2.01 7.41 0.85
C GLU A 60 -3.05 6.33 1.13
N GLU A 61 -2.70 5.06 0.95
CA GLU A 61 -3.58 3.92 1.23
C GLU A 61 -4.05 3.92 2.68
N VAL A 62 -3.13 4.08 3.64
CA VAL A 62 -3.47 4.18 5.07
C VAL A 62 -4.44 5.34 5.32
N SER A 63 -4.21 6.50 4.72
CA SER A 63 -5.07 7.67 4.89
C SER A 63 -6.48 7.44 4.36
N ILE A 64 -6.61 6.93 3.13
CA ILE A 64 -7.91 6.64 2.50
C ILE A 64 -8.66 5.59 3.31
N VAL A 65 -8.01 4.48 3.65
CA VAL A 65 -8.70 3.37 4.33
C VAL A 65 -9.14 3.78 5.72
N ARG A 66 -8.30 4.51 6.49
CA ARG A 66 -8.70 5.02 7.81
C ARG A 66 -9.85 6.01 7.73
N ARG A 67 -9.88 6.88 6.72
CA ARG A 67 -10.97 7.85 6.50
C ARG A 67 -12.31 7.16 6.21
N HIS A 68 -12.31 6.14 5.36
CA HIS A 68 -13.54 5.51 4.86
C HIS A 68 -14.03 4.33 5.70
N TYR A 69 -13.13 3.59 6.33
CA TYR A 69 -13.46 2.36 7.06
C TYR A 69 -13.13 2.39 8.55
N GLY A 70 -12.38 3.40 9.00
CA GLY A 70 -11.90 3.49 10.38
C GLY A 70 -10.56 2.78 10.60
N HIS A 71 -9.92 3.09 11.73
CA HIS A 71 -8.55 2.68 12.06
C HIS A 71 -8.41 1.20 12.47
N ALA A 72 -9.45 0.62 13.09
CA ALA A 72 -9.47 -0.79 13.49
C ALA A 72 -9.91 -1.74 12.36
N HIS A 73 -10.36 -1.21 11.22
CA HIS A 73 -10.84 -2.06 10.13
C HIS A 73 -9.71 -2.91 9.54
N PRO A 74 -9.94 -4.19 9.18
CA PRO A 74 -8.88 -5.09 8.69
C PRO A 74 -8.06 -4.52 7.53
N ARG A 75 -8.69 -3.79 6.60
CA ARG A 75 -7.96 -3.11 5.52
C ARG A 75 -6.98 -2.04 6.03
N ALA A 76 -7.33 -1.29 7.08
CA ALA A 76 -6.46 -0.26 7.64
C ALA A 76 -5.23 -0.88 8.31
N LEU A 77 -5.43 -2.01 8.99
CA LEU A 77 -4.36 -2.79 9.63
C LEU A 77 -3.39 -3.36 8.58
N VAL A 78 -3.92 -3.92 7.48
CA VAL A 78 -3.09 -4.41 6.36
C VAL A 78 -2.31 -3.28 5.70
N ALA A 79 -2.95 -2.14 5.42
CA ALA A 79 -2.27 -0.97 4.86
C ALA A 79 -1.17 -0.44 5.80
N GLY A 80 -1.43 -0.43 7.11
CA GLY A 80 -0.46 -0.05 8.13
C GLY A 80 0.76 -0.99 8.15
N HIS A 81 0.55 -2.30 8.15
CA HIS A 81 1.64 -3.28 8.03
C HIS A 81 2.47 -3.08 6.75
N ARG A 82 1.81 -2.79 5.62
CA ARG A 82 2.51 -2.53 4.36
C ARG A 82 3.39 -1.29 4.45
N LEU A 83 2.87 -0.20 5.03
CA LEU A 83 3.65 1.01 5.27
C LEU A 83 4.84 0.76 6.20
N ALA A 84 4.65 0.01 7.29
CA ALA A 84 5.73 -0.37 8.20
C ALA A 84 6.83 -1.16 7.49
N HIS A 85 6.46 -2.13 6.64
CA HIS A 85 7.40 -2.90 5.83
C HIS A 85 8.21 -2.01 4.87
N VAL A 86 7.55 -1.08 4.17
CA VAL A 86 8.22 -0.13 3.26
C VAL A 86 9.17 0.82 4.00
N LEU A 87 8.81 1.25 5.21
CA LEU A 87 9.66 2.09 6.05
C LEU A 87 10.89 1.32 6.56
N HIS A 88 10.70 0.08 7.01
CA HIS A 88 11.78 -0.80 7.44
C HIS A 88 12.76 -1.09 6.31
N ALA A 89 12.27 -1.37 5.10
CA ALA A 89 13.12 -1.57 3.92
C ALA A 89 13.96 -0.33 3.53
N GLN A 90 13.58 0.86 4.00
CA GLN A 90 14.35 2.10 3.86
C GLN A 90 15.25 2.42 5.06
N GLY A 91 15.30 1.56 6.09
CA GLY A 91 16.03 1.80 7.33
C GLY A 91 15.38 2.85 8.25
N LYS A 92 14.10 3.19 8.03
CA LYS A 92 13.35 4.17 8.84
C LYS A 92 12.69 3.48 10.04
N GLU A 93 13.51 2.85 10.88
CA GLU A 93 13.07 1.98 11.98
C GLU A 93 12.11 2.66 12.96
N ASP A 94 12.39 3.88 13.38
CA ASP A 94 11.54 4.60 14.33
C ASP A 94 10.14 4.83 13.77
N LYS A 95 10.04 5.21 12.49
CA LYS A 95 8.77 5.43 11.80
C LYS A 95 8.01 4.10 11.60
N ALA A 96 8.72 3.04 11.25
CA ALA A 96 8.13 1.71 11.11
C ALA A 96 7.55 1.23 12.44
N ARG A 97 8.28 1.42 13.55
CA ARG A 97 7.82 1.08 14.90
C ARG A 97 6.59 1.88 15.30
N THR A 98 6.54 3.19 15.03
CA THR A 98 5.34 4.00 15.29
C THR A 98 4.13 3.44 14.54
N VAL A 99 4.27 3.15 13.25
CA VAL A 99 3.16 2.59 12.45
C VAL A 99 2.75 1.22 12.99
N GLN A 100 3.71 0.37 13.37
CA GLN A 100 3.41 -0.95 13.95
C GLN A 100 2.65 -0.84 15.28
N ALA A 101 3.00 0.12 16.13
CA ALA A 101 2.27 0.39 17.36
C ALA A 101 0.82 0.82 17.07
N GLU A 102 0.60 1.73 16.12
CA GLU A 102 -0.76 2.12 15.71
C GLU A 102 -1.58 0.94 15.17
N VAL A 103 -0.95 0.01 14.46
CA VAL A 103 -1.62 -1.21 13.98
C VAL A 103 -1.98 -2.15 15.13
N LEU A 104 -1.09 -2.31 16.12
CA LEU A 104 -1.38 -3.11 17.32
C LEU A 104 -2.51 -2.50 18.14
N ASP A 105 -2.53 -1.18 18.30
CA ASP A 105 -3.63 -0.49 18.99
C ASP A 105 -4.96 -0.73 18.26
N GLY A 106 -4.97 -0.63 16.92
CA GLY A 106 -6.16 -0.91 16.12
C GLY A 106 -6.61 -2.38 16.14
N LEU A 107 -5.71 -3.34 16.40
CA LEU A 107 -6.06 -4.75 16.57
C LEU A 107 -6.72 -5.04 17.92
N MET A 108 -6.49 -4.20 18.93
CA MET A 108 -7.01 -4.36 20.29
C MET A 108 -8.27 -3.54 20.57
N ALA A 109 -8.68 -2.67 19.64
CA ALA A 109 -9.87 -1.82 19.72
C ALA A 109 -11.13 -2.55 19.25
#